data_AF-A0A7Y2UB01-F1
#
_entry.id   AF-A0A7Y2UB01-F1
#
_cell.length_a   1.000
_cell.length_b   1.000
_cell.length_c   1.000
_cell.angle_alpha   90.00
_cell.angle_beta   90.00
_cell.angle_gamma   90.00
#
_symmetry.space_group_name_H-M   'P 1'
#
loop_
_entity.id
_entity.type
_entity.pdbx_description
1 polymer ?
#
loop_
_entity_poly.entity_id
_entity_poly.type
_entity_poly.pdbx_seq_one_letter_code
_entity_poly.pdbx_strand_id
1 'polypeptide(L)'
;MTSTDILAGMAPIIERKMAPAQQPLDVVAATDEPCVIRGLASRWGLVQKANISNSAVFDYLRGFAADVPVYASRGAPANEGRVFYSDDLAAMNFEQVETRMTAVIDDLEQHEHDAHPPTIYMGSTETEYCMPDFTTDNHLELPDIRPTVRIWLGNRHRVAAHYDVLENIAVVVAGRRRFILFPPEQIANLYVGPIDFTPAGQPVSMVDFERPNFERFPRFAEAVKHARTAVLEPGDAVYI
;
A
#
# COMPACT_ATOMS: atom_id res chain seq x y z
N MET A 1 -2.01 12.60 -23.24
CA MET A 1 -2.80 11.62 -22.48
C MET A 1 -2.73 12.06 -21.03
N THR A 2 -3.85 12.40 -20.41
CA THR A 2 -3.89 12.79 -18.99
C THR A 2 -3.79 11.54 -18.11
N SER A 3 -3.53 11.68 -16.80
CA SER A 3 -3.57 10.52 -15.89
C SER A 3 -4.94 9.90 -15.77
N THR A 4 -6.00 10.70 -15.89
CA THR A 4 -7.37 10.20 -15.96
C THR A 4 -7.57 9.28 -17.16
N ASP A 5 -7.01 9.63 -18.32
CA ASP A 5 -7.08 8.80 -19.53
C ASP A 5 -6.29 7.48 -19.38
N ILE A 6 -5.14 7.52 -18.69
CA ILE A 6 -4.28 6.35 -18.46
C ILE A 6 -4.95 5.37 -17.51
N LEU A 7 -5.51 5.86 -16.40
CA LEU A 7 -6.21 5.03 -15.43
C LEU A 7 -7.51 4.44 -16.00
N ALA A 8 -8.22 5.19 -16.83
CA ALA A 8 -9.47 4.73 -17.44
C ALA A 8 -9.26 3.61 -18.49
N GLY A 9 -8.07 3.52 -19.08
CA GLY A 9 -7.73 2.52 -20.10
C GLY A 9 -7.23 1.18 -19.55
N MET A 10 -6.98 1.06 -18.24
CA MET A 10 -6.44 -0.16 -17.62
C MET A 10 -7.53 -1.22 -17.45
N ALA A 11 -7.18 -2.48 -17.71
CA ALA A 11 -8.08 -3.60 -17.43
C ALA A 11 -8.28 -3.76 -15.91
N PRO A 12 -9.42 -4.29 -15.44
CA PRO A 12 -9.57 -4.60 -14.03
C PRO A 12 -8.64 -5.74 -13.60
N ILE A 13 -8.17 -5.73 -12.34
CA ILE A 13 -7.61 -6.94 -11.72
C ILE A 13 -8.74 -7.96 -11.58
N ILE A 14 -8.46 -9.24 -11.87
CA ILE A 14 -9.46 -10.32 -11.84
C ILE A 14 -9.99 -10.46 -10.41
N GLU A 15 -11.31 -10.47 -10.26
CA GLU A 15 -11.95 -10.76 -8.98
C GLU A 15 -12.21 -12.25 -8.84
N ARG A 16 -11.84 -12.82 -7.69
CA ARG A 16 -12.16 -14.21 -7.32
C ARG A 16 -13.08 -14.21 -6.11
N LYS A 17 -14.15 -15.00 -6.22
CA LYS A 17 -15.10 -15.21 -5.12
C LYS A 17 -14.61 -16.36 -4.25
N MET A 18 -14.69 -16.17 -2.93
CA MET A 18 -14.42 -17.23 -1.96
C MET A 18 -15.75 -17.84 -1.52
N ALA A 19 -15.88 -19.17 -1.61
CA ALA A 19 -17.05 -19.85 -1.06
C ALA A 19 -17.01 -19.82 0.48
N PRO A 20 -18.15 -19.90 1.19
CA PRO A 20 -18.19 -19.74 2.65
C PRO A 20 -17.31 -20.69 3.47
N ALA A 21 -16.96 -21.86 2.95
CA ALA A 21 -16.11 -22.85 3.60
C ALA A 21 -14.70 -22.96 2.96
N GLN A 22 -14.42 -22.16 1.95
CA GLN A 22 -13.14 -22.15 1.26
C GLN A 22 -12.13 -21.31 2.05
N GLN A 23 -10.90 -21.79 2.14
CA GLN A 23 -9.82 -21.05 2.79
C GLN A 23 -9.20 -20.03 1.81
N PRO A 24 -8.62 -18.92 2.29
CA PRO A 24 -7.93 -17.97 1.44
C PRO A 24 -6.83 -18.62 0.57
N LEU A 25 -6.09 -19.59 1.14
CA LEU A 25 -5.04 -20.33 0.43
C LEU A 25 -5.58 -21.15 -0.75
N ASP A 26 -6.82 -21.66 -0.69
CA ASP A 26 -7.40 -22.40 -1.82
C ASP A 26 -7.66 -21.48 -3.02
N VAL A 27 -8.03 -20.21 -2.75
CA VAL A 27 -8.26 -19.20 -3.80
C VAL A 27 -6.94 -18.83 -4.46
N VAL A 28 -5.91 -18.63 -3.66
CA VAL A 28 -4.56 -18.26 -4.08
C VAL A 28 -3.89 -19.40 -4.85
N ALA A 29 -3.93 -20.64 -4.35
CA ALA A 29 -3.31 -21.79 -5.02
C ALA A 29 -3.95 -22.13 -6.38
N ALA A 30 -5.14 -21.59 -6.67
CA ALA A 30 -5.86 -21.78 -7.93
C ALA A 30 -5.55 -20.72 -9.01
N THR A 31 -4.51 -19.90 -8.81
CA THR A 31 -4.10 -18.83 -9.73
C THR A 31 -2.59 -18.64 -9.73
N ASP A 32 -2.04 -18.30 -10.89
CA ASP A 32 -0.68 -17.76 -11.08
C ASP A 32 -0.70 -16.26 -11.40
N GLU A 33 -1.91 -15.67 -11.49
CA GLU A 33 -2.13 -14.25 -11.71
C GLU A 33 -2.68 -13.54 -10.46
N PRO A 34 -2.38 -12.23 -10.29
CA PRO A 34 -2.95 -11.41 -9.22
C PRO A 34 -4.47 -11.39 -9.24
N CYS A 35 -5.09 -11.40 -8.06
CA CYS A 35 -6.55 -11.34 -7.95
C CYS A 35 -7.04 -10.52 -6.77
N VAL A 36 -8.26 -9.98 -6.87
CA VAL A 36 -8.97 -9.31 -5.78
C VAL A 36 -9.97 -10.27 -5.14
N ILE A 37 -10.00 -10.30 -3.81
CA ILE A 37 -10.96 -11.06 -3.02
C ILE A 37 -11.76 -10.06 -2.17
N ARG A 38 -13.00 -9.80 -2.57
CA ARG A 38 -13.87 -8.81 -1.91
C ARG A 38 -14.30 -9.27 -0.53
N GLY A 39 -14.19 -8.36 0.45
CA GLY A 39 -14.65 -8.59 1.82
C GLY A 39 -13.95 -9.73 2.57
N LEU A 40 -12.78 -10.19 2.12
CA LEU A 40 -12.00 -11.26 2.74
C LEU A 40 -11.81 -11.04 4.26
N ALA A 41 -11.49 -9.81 4.63
CA ALA A 41 -11.23 -9.39 6.00
C ALA A 41 -12.40 -8.61 6.62
N SER A 42 -13.60 -8.66 6.03
CA SER A 42 -14.76 -7.86 6.46
C SER A 42 -15.14 -8.04 7.95
N ARG A 43 -14.76 -9.17 8.56
CA ARG A 43 -15.03 -9.49 9.97
C ARG A 43 -13.94 -9.07 10.95
N TRP A 44 -12.81 -8.56 10.47
CA TRP A 44 -11.72 -8.10 11.34
C TRP A 44 -12.18 -6.98 12.27
N GLY A 45 -11.67 -7.01 13.51
CA GLY A 45 -11.98 -5.99 14.52
C GLY A 45 -11.69 -4.57 14.00
N LEU A 46 -10.54 -4.37 13.37
CA LEU A 46 -10.14 -3.07 12.84
C LEU A 46 -10.98 -2.62 11.64
N VAL A 47 -11.41 -3.54 10.75
CA VAL A 47 -12.33 -3.20 9.65
C VAL A 47 -13.68 -2.73 10.19
N GLN A 48 -14.19 -3.38 11.24
CA GLN A 48 -15.43 -2.95 11.90
C GLN A 48 -15.30 -1.55 12.50
N LYS A 49 -14.13 -1.19 13.03
CA LYS A 49 -13.85 0.18 13.51
C LYS A 49 -13.74 1.19 12.38
N ALA A 50 -13.13 0.81 11.26
CA ALA A 50 -13.02 1.65 10.06
C ALA A 50 -14.39 2.02 9.47
N ASN A 51 -15.39 1.14 9.60
CA ASN A 51 -16.76 1.41 9.19
C ASN A 51 -17.50 2.42 10.10
N ILE A 52 -16.92 2.77 11.25
CA ILE A 52 -17.49 3.75 12.19
C ILE A 52 -16.88 5.13 11.93
N SER A 53 -15.56 5.27 12.08
CA SER A 53 -14.83 6.54 11.88
C SER A 53 -13.31 6.33 11.93
N ASN A 54 -12.54 7.32 11.46
CA ASN A 54 -11.08 7.34 11.63
C ASN A 54 -10.68 7.39 13.11
N SER A 55 -11.36 8.17 13.95
CA SER A 55 -11.12 8.20 15.40
C SER A 55 -11.27 6.81 16.04
N ALA A 56 -12.28 6.03 15.64
CA ALA A 56 -12.44 4.65 16.12
C ALA A 56 -11.31 3.70 15.67
N VAL A 57 -10.71 3.94 14.49
CA VAL A 57 -9.51 3.22 14.01
C VAL A 57 -8.30 3.59 14.86
N PHE A 58 -8.09 4.89 15.10
CA PHE A 58 -6.98 5.39 15.90
C PHE A 58 -7.01 4.84 17.32
N ASP A 59 -8.17 4.91 17.98
CA ASP A 59 -8.35 4.36 19.33
C ASP A 59 -8.11 2.85 19.39
N TYR A 60 -8.58 2.11 18.37
CA TYR A 60 -8.33 0.66 18.30
C TYR A 60 -6.84 0.36 18.15
N LEU A 61 -6.14 1.03 17.23
CA LEU A 61 -4.71 0.84 17.01
C LEU A 61 -3.87 1.21 18.24
N ARG A 62 -4.23 2.28 18.96
CA ARG A 62 -3.58 2.66 20.22
C ARG A 62 -3.67 1.56 21.28
N GLY A 63 -4.74 0.76 21.27
CA GLY A 63 -4.91 -0.37 22.18
C GLY A 63 -3.89 -1.50 22.00
N PHE A 64 -3.29 -1.61 20.81
CA PHE A 64 -2.26 -2.63 20.52
C PHE A 64 -0.84 -2.05 20.46
N ALA A 65 -0.69 -0.74 20.24
CA ALA A 65 0.60 -0.11 19.99
C ALA A 65 1.60 -0.34 21.14
N ALA A 66 2.68 -1.05 20.85
CA ALA A 66 3.80 -1.21 21.77
C ALA A 66 4.65 0.05 21.82
N ASP A 67 5.27 0.30 22.97
CA ASP A 67 6.24 1.38 23.13
C ASP A 67 7.63 0.95 22.60
N VAL A 68 7.73 0.83 21.27
CA VAL A 68 8.95 0.46 20.53
C VAL A 68 9.23 1.43 19.38
N PRO A 69 10.50 1.67 19.01
CA PRO A 69 10.83 2.56 17.91
C PRO A 69 10.34 2.02 16.56
N VAL A 70 9.72 2.88 15.76
CA VAL A 70 9.33 2.61 14.37
C VAL A 70 9.86 3.72 13.46
N TYR A 71 9.90 3.48 12.15
CA TYR A 71 10.32 4.49 11.18
C TYR A 71 9.14 4.99 10.34
N ALA A 72 9.00 6.30 10.24
CA ALA A 72 7.99 6.95 9.40
C ALA A 72 8.64 7.92 8.42
N SER A 73 8.07 7.99 7.22
CA SER A 73 8.38 9.01 6.23
C SER A 73 7.56 10.27 6.51
N ARG A 74 8.23 11.42 6.68
CA ARG A 74 7.62 12.75 6.77
C ARG A 74 7.99 13.60 5.58
N GLY A 75 7.00 14.18 4.90
CA GLY A 75 7.22 15.06 3.76
C GLY A 75 6.42 16.34 3.86
N ALA A 76 6.95 17.42 3.27
CA ALA A 76 6.22 18.68 3.17
C ALA A 76 4.96 18.50 2.29
N PRO A 77 3.88 19.28 2.50
CA PRO A 77 2.67 19.19 1.69
C PRO A 77 2.90 19.28 0.17
N ALA A 78 3.97 19.98 -0.24
CA ALA A 78 4.37 20.15 -1.63
C ALA A 78 4.71 18.83 -2.37
N ASN A 79 5.05 17.75 -1.66
CA ASN A 79 5.30 16.45 -2.29
C ASN A 79 4.01 15.68 -2.63
N GLU A 80 2.84 16.20 -2.23
CA GLU A 80 1.51 15.65 -2.55
C GLU A 80 1.41 14.14 -2.26
N GLY A 81 1.93 13.70 -1.11
CA GLY A 81 1.87 12.29 -0.70
C GLY A 81 2.85 11.36 -1.42
N ARG A 82 3.66 11.86 -2.37
CA ARG A 82 4.56 11.02 -3.17
C ARG A 82 5.92 10.91 -2.49
N VAL A 83 6.13 9.81 -1.78
CA VAL A 83 7.42 9.45 -1.13
C VAL A 83 8.40 9.01 -2.23
N PHE A 84 9.31 9.89 -2.62
CA PHE A 84 10.15 9.70 -3.81
C PHE A 84 11.46 10.51 -3.74
N TYR A 85 12.24 10.50 -4.82
CA TYR A 85 13.42 11.35 -4.98
C TYR A 85 13.06 12.83 -5.14
N SER A 86 14.02 13.72 -4.85
CA SER A 86 14.04 15.09 -5.36
C SER A 86 14.15 15.11 -6.90
N ASP A 87 13.82 16.24 -7.53
CA ASP A 87 13.79 16.36 -8.99
C ASP A 87 15.14 16.09 -9.66
N ASP A 88 16.24 16.42 -8.96
CA ASP A 88 17.63 16.19 -9.38
C ASP A 88 18.17 14.80 -9.00
N LEU A 89 17.35 13.99 -8.30
CA LEU A 89 17.70 12.65 -7.79
C LEU A 89 18.83 12.64 -6.74
N ALA A 90 19.23 13.79 -6.21
CA ALA A 90 20.33 13.89 -5.25
C ALA A 90 19.90 13.54 -3.81
N ALA A 91 18.60 13.61 -3.51
CA ALA A 91 18.05 13.37 -2.19
C ALA A 91 16.66 12.72 -2.28
N MET A 92 16.10 12.39 -1.13
CA MET A 92 14.69 12.07 -0.99
C MET A 92 13.88 13.35 -0.80
N ASN A 93 12.64 13.38 -1.29
CA ASN A 93 11.70 14.49 -1.09
C ASN A 93 10.96 14.42 0.27
N PHE A 94 11.45 13.56 1.16
CA PHE A 94 10.91 13.26 2.49
C PHE A 94 12.07 12.88 3.42
N GLU A 95 11.81 12.91 4.71
CA GLU A 95 12.71 12.47 5.77
C GLU A 95 12.23 11.14 6.35
N GLN A 96 13.15 10.22 6.63
CA GLN A 96 12.92 9.05 7.48
C GLN A 96 13.16 9.45 8.94
N VAL A 97 12.12 9.39 9.77
CA VAL A 97 12.20 9.71 11.19
C VAL A 97 11.98 8.47 12.05
N GLU A 98 12.83 8.27 13.04
CA GLU A 98 12.57 7.33 14.13
C GLU A 98 11.52 7.92 15.07
N THR A 99 10.48 7.17 15.40
CA THR A 99 9.32 7.62 16.16
C THR A 99 8.62 6.45 16.87
N ARG A 100 7.37 6.66 17.32
CA ARG A 100 6.50 5.65 17.92
C ARG A 100 5.19 5.55 17.15
N MET A 101 4.58 4.36 17.13
CA MET A 101 3.31 4.16 16.43
C MET A 101 2.20 5.08 16.97
N THR A 102 2.13 5.29 18.28
CA THR A 102 1.21 6.25 18.90
C THR A 102 1.42 7.68 18.39
N ALA A 103 2.68 8.13 18.28
CA ALA A 103 2.99 9.44 17.73
C ALA A 103 2.57 9.57 16.24
N VAL A 104 2.76 8.52 15.43
CA VAL A 104 2.27 8.49 14.04
C VAL A 104 0.73 8.63 14.00
N ILE A 105 0.02 7.93 14.88
CA ILE A 105 -1.44 8.03 14.99
C ILE A 105 -1.85 9.45 15.39
N ASP A 106 -1.18 10.05 16.37
CA ASP A 106 -1.45 11.41 16.84
C ASP A 106 -1.24 12.45 15.73
N ASP A 107 -0.16 12.33 14.94
CA ASP A 107 0.08 13.20 13.79
C ASP A 107 -1.03 13.06 12.73
N LEU A 108 -1.47 11.82 12.46
CA LEU A 108 -2.53 11.56 11.48
C LEU A 108 -3.87 12.15 11.91
N GLU A 109 -4.21 12.03 13.20
CA GLU A 109 -5.42 12.61 13.78
C GLU A 109 -5.36 14.13 13.78
N GLN A 110 -4.21 14.72 14.15
CA GLN A 110 -4.00 16.16 14.14
C GLN A 110 -4.20 16.79 12.75
N HIS A 111 -3.76 16.09 11.70
CA HIS A 111 -3.79 16.59 10.32
C HIS A 111 -4.97 16.06 9.48
N GLU A 112 -5.95 15.39 10.09
CA GLU A 112 -7.06 14.74 9.37
C GLU A 112 -7.89 15.71 8.51
N HIS A 113 -8.06 16.95 8.99
CA HIS A 113 -8.92 17.96 8.37
C HIS A 113 -8.16 19.05 7.62
N ASP A 114 -6.84 18.92 7.50
CA ASP A 114 -6.05 19.86 6.72
C ASP A 114 -6.37 19.72 5.23
N ALA A 115 -6.52 20.86 4.54
CA ALA A 115 -6.71 20.86 3.08
C ALA A 115 -5.46 20.33 2.34
N HIS A 116 -4.28 20.59 2.90
CA HIS A 116 -2.98 20.20 2.38
C HIS A 116 -2.11 19.64 3.52
N PRO A 117 -2.42 18.43 4.01
CA PRO A 117 -1.68 17.84 5.13
C PRO A 117 -0.22 17.55 4.72
N PRO A 118 0.72 17.52 5.69
CA PRO A 118 2.03 16.94 5.44
C PRO A 118 1.88 15.46 5.07
N THR A 119 2.86 14.90 4.36
CA THR A 119 2.89 13.46 4.11
C THR A 119 3.35 12.75 5.38
N ILE A 120 2.54 11.81 5.87
CA ILE A 120 2.85 10.97 7.02
C ILE A 120 2.63 9.52 6.58
N TYR A 121 3.70 8.73 6.57
CA TYR A 121 3.65 7.35 6.10
C TYR A 121 4.62 6.44 6.86
N MET A 122 4.09 5.55 7.67
CA MET A 122 4.81 4.40 8.23
C MET A 122 4.76 3.25 7.22
N GLY A 123 5.92 2.92 6.67
CA GLY A 123 6.09 1.82 5.73
C GLY A 123 5.99 0.45 6.42
N SER A 124 6.20 -0.60 5.62
CA SER A 124 6.05 -2.01 6.00
C SER A 124 6.70 -2.39 7.34
N THR A 125 5.93 -2.35 8.42
CA THR A 125 6.40 -2.61 9.79
C THR A 125 5.73 -3.88 10.32
N GLU A 126 6.50 -4.77 10.94
CA GLU A 126 6.00 -6.05 11.43
C GLU A 126 5.07 -5.87 12.63
N THR A 127 3.88 -6.48 12.56
CA THR A 127 2.84 -6.25 13.56
C THR A 127 3.17 -6.89 14.90
N GLU A 128 3.81 -8.06 14.93
CA GLU A 128 4.23 -8.70 16.20
C GLU A 128 5.20 -7.82 16.99
N TYR A 129 6.01 -7.01 16.29
CA TYR A 129 6.94 -6.07 16.90
C TYR A 129 6.26 -4.82 17.43
N CYS A 130 5.45 -4.12 16.61
CA CYS A 130 4.89 -2.81 16.97
C CYS A 130 3.47 -2.86 17.56
N MET A 131 2.77 -3.98 17.42
CA MET A 131 1.39 -4.20 17.87
C MET A 131 1.17 -5.65 18.34
N PRO A 132 1.78 -6.08 19.46
CA PRO A 132 1.55 -7.42 20.01
C PRO A 132 0.05 -7.69 20.17
N ASP A 133 -0.36 -8.94 19.96
CA ASP A 133 -1.75 -9.42 20.00
C ASP A 133 -2.70 -8.87 18.92
N PHE A 134 -2.27 -7.96 18.04
CA PHE A 134 -3.09 -7.42 16.95
C PHE A 134 -3.73 -8.50 16.07
N THR A 135 -2.98 -9.56 15.80
CA THR A 135 -3.41 -10.69 14.96
C THR A 135 -4.43 -11.61 15.64
N THR A 136 -4.78 -11.39 16.91
CA THR A 136 -5.86 -12.16 17.58
C THR A 136 -7.22 -11.87 16.95
N ASP A 137 -7.46 -10.61 16.58
CA ASP A 137 -8.73 -10.13 16.03
C ASP A 137 -8.66 -9.79 14.52
N ASN A 138 -7.45 -9.80 13.96
CA ASN A 138 -7.14 -9.29 12.62
C ASN A 138 -6.20 -10.25 11.86
N HIS A 139 -6.60 -11.51 11.74
CA HIS A 139 -5.85 -12.52 10.98
C HIS A 139 -6.68 -13.18 9.87
N LEU A 140 -5.96 -13.76 8.92
CA LEU A 140 -6.53 -14.74 8.01
C LEU A 140 -6.23 -16.13 8.56
N GLU A 141 -7.20 -17.03 8.47
CA GLU A 141 -7.00 -18.45 8.74
C GLU A 141 -6.21 -19.05 7.57
N LEU A 142 -4.92 -19.30 7.79
CA LEU A 142 -4.00 -19.82 6.78
C LEU A 142 -3.37 -21.11 7.34
N PRO A 143 -4.04 -22.27 7.21
CA PRO A 143 -3.47 -23.53 7.67
C PRO A 143 -2.13 -23.77 6.97
N ASP A 144 -1.19 -24.38 7.69
CA ASP A 144 0.13 -24.80 7.19
C ASP A 144 1.13 -23.69 6.83
N ILE A 145 0.76 -22.41 6.94
CA ILE A 145 1.67 -21.28 6.69
C ILE A 145 1.67 -20.31 7.88
N ARG A 146 2.85 -19.81 8.23
CA ARG A 146 3.02 -18.71 9.19
C ARG A 146 3.61 -17.50 8.47
N PRO A 147 2.78 -16.61 7.90
CA PRO A 147 3.29 -15.45 7.20
C PRO A 147 3.79 -14.40 8.20
N THR A 148 4.79 -13.62 7.79
CA THR A 148 5.12 -12.38 8.48
C THR A 148 4.01 -11.36 8.19
N VAL A 149 3.31 -10.91 9.23
CA VAL A 149 2.25 -9.91 9.10
C VAL A 149 2.84 -8.51 9.27
N ARG A 150 2.55 -7.62 8.33
CA ARG A 150 3.10 -6.26 8.28
C ARG A 150 1.97 -5.25 8.11
N ILE A 151 2.14 -4.07 8.71
CA ILE A 151 1.21 -2.94 8.60
C ILE A 151 1.85 -1.79 7.82
N TRP A 152 1.00 -1.09 7.07
CA TRP A 152 1.27 0.21 6.48
C TRP A 152 0.24 1.19 7.02
N LEU A 153 0.69 2.35 7.52
CA LEU A 153 -0.18 3.36 8.11
C LEU A 153 0.21 4.75 7.60
N GLY A 154 -0.77 5.54 7.19
CA GLY A 154 -0.50 6.90 6.72
C GLY A 154 -1.75 7.59 6.21
N ASN A 155 -1.61 8.88 5.86
CA ASN A 155 -2.67 9.64 5.21
C ASN A 155 -2.65 9.41 3.69
N ARG A 156 -3.25 10.30 2.90
CA ARG A 156 -3.27 10.16 1.43
C ARG A 156 -1.85 10.23 0.87
N HIS A 157 -1.32 9.10 0.43
CA HIS A 157 0.01 8.97 -0.14
C HIS A 157 0.02 8.08 -1.40
N ARG A 158 1.13 8.15 -2.14
CA ARG A 158 1.38 7.37 -3.35
C ARG A 158 2.73 6.67 -3.20
N VAL A 159 2.74 5.37 -3.41
CA VAL A 159 3.95 4.55 -3.45
C VAL A 159 4.27 4.24 -4.92
N ALA A 160 5.49 4.53 -5.34
CA ALA A 160 5.94 4.23 -6.70
C ALA A 160 5.94 2.71 -6.96
N ALA A 161 5.70 2.31 -8.21
CA ALA A 161 5.68 0.90 -8.57
C ALA A 161 7.03 0.24 -8.27
N HIS A 162 6.99 -0.90 -7.63
CA HIS A 162 8.12 -1.76 -7.30
C HIS A 162 7.63 -3.21 -7.33
N TYR A 163 8.53 -4.15 -7.10
CA TYR A 163 8.20 -5.55 -6.89
C TYR A 163 8.82 -6.02 -5.58
N ASP A 164 8.19 -7.03 -5.00
CA ASP A 164 8.72 -7.76 -3.85
C ASP A 164 9.10 -9.18 -4.30
N VAL A 165 9.91 -9.86 -3.49
CA VAL A 165 10.36 -11.24 -3.78
C VAL A 165 9.32 -12.27 -3.34
N LEU A 166 8.54 -11.95 -2.31
CA LEU A 166 7.56 -12.85 -1.73
C LEU A 166 6.17 -12.50 -2.23
N GLU A 167 5.34 -13.54 -2.38
CA GLU A 167 3.90 -13.38 -2.60
C GLU A 167 3.25 -12.64 -1.43
N ASN A 168 2.20 -11.88 -1.71
CA ASN A 168 1.56 -11.03 -0.71
C ASN A 168 0.04 -11.06 -0.81
N ILE A 169 -0.63 -11.12 0.35
CA ILE A 169 -2.05 -10.81 0.49
C ILE A 169 -2.16 -9.45 1.20
N ALA A 170 -2.37 -8.39 0.42
CA ALA A 170 -2.53 -7.04 0.96
C ALA A 170 -4.01 -6.75 1.21
N VAL A 171 -4.35 -6.50 2.48
CA VAL A 171 -5.72 -6.16 2.92
C VAL A 171 -5.84 -4.65 3.12
N VAL A 172 -6.85 -4.03 2.52
CA VAL A 172 -7.22 -2.64 2.83
C VAL A 172 -8.14 -2.67 4.04
N VAL A 173 -7.69 -2.10 5.15
CA VAL A 173 -8.41 -2.17 6.43
C VAL A 173 -9.19 -0.89 6.73
N ALA A 174 -8.64 0.27 6.36
CA ALA A 174 -9.27 1.58 6.50
C ALA A 174 -8.95 2.47 5.29
N GLY A 175 -9.89 3.35 4.94
CA GLY A 175 -9.79 4.18 3.73
C GLY A 175 -9.91 3.35 2.44
N ARG A 176 -9.32 3.86 1.36
CA ARG A 176 -9.36 3.23 0.03
C ARG A 176 -7.99 3.23 -0.61
N ARG A 177 -7.64 2.15 -1.30
CA ARG A 177 -6.36 2.04 -2.00
C ARG A 177 -6.58 1.60 -3.43
N ARG A 178 -5.95 2.31 -4.37
CA ARG A 178 -5.84 1.88 -5.76
C ARG A 178 -4.57 1.08 -5.94
N PHE A 179 -4.69 -0.12 -6.47
CA PHE A 179 -3.57 -0.92 -6.95
C PHE A 179 -3.49 -0.81 -8.48
N ILE A 180 -2.26 -0.71 -8.99
CA ILE A 180 -1.95 -0.78 -10.41
C ILE A 180 -0.83 -1.80 -10.53
N LEU A 181 -1.10 -2.92 -11.20
CA LEU A 181 -0.19 -4.03 -11.35
C LEU A 181 0.22 -4.16 -12.81
N PHE A 182 1.48 -4.50 -13.04
CA PHE A 182 2.04 -4.78 -14.34
C PHE A 182 2.62 -6.19 -14.32
N PRO A 183 2.47 -6.97 -15.39
CA PRO A 183 3.13 -8.26 -15.46
C PRO A 183 4.66 -8.06 -15.52
N PRO A 184 5.47 -9.01 -14.98
CA PRO A 184 6.91 -8.86 -14.84
C PRO A 184 7.65 -8.48 -16.14
N GLU A 185 7.14 -8.92 -17.30
CA GLU A 185 7.70 -8.62 -18.63
C GLU A 185 7.70 -7.11 -18.94
N GLN A 186 6.90 -6.31 -18.23
CA GLN A 186 6.85 -4.86 -18.41
C GLN A 186 7.92 -4.10 -17.63
N ILE A 187 8.79 -4.77 -16.87
CA ILE A 187 9.84 -4.11 -16.07
C ILE A 187 10.72 -3.18 -16.93
N ALA A 188 11.03 -3.59 -18.16
CA ALA A 188 11.81 -2.79 -19.12
C ALA A 188 11.11 -1.49 -19.53
N ASN A 189 9.79 -1.41 -19.39
CA ASN A 189 8.95 -0.27 -19.75
C ASN A 189 8.64 0.64 -18.55
N LEU A 190 9.03 0.25 -17.33
CA LEU A 190 8.78 0.99 -16.09
C LEU A 190 9.96 1.88 -15.65
N TYR A 191 11.09 1.86 -16.36
CA TYR A 191 12.24 2.72 -16.07
C TYR A 191 12.66 2.65 -14.60
N VAL A 192 13.09 1.47 -14.16
CA VAL A 192 13.53 1.26 -12.77
C VAL A 192 14.69 2.22 -12.43
N GLY A 193 14.58 2.86 -11.28
CA GLY A 193 15.54 3.83 -10.76
C GLY A 193 16.82 3.21 -10.21
N PRO A 194 17.65 4.00 -9.52
CA PRO A 194 18.87 3.53 -8.88
C PRO A 194 18.62 2.34 -7.95
N ILE A 195 19.55 1.38 -7.95
CA ILE A 195 19.43 0.13 -7.18
C ILE A 195 19.95 0.32 -5.75
N ASP A 196 20.96 1.18 -5.58
CA ASP A 196 21.69 1.45 -4.35
C ASP A 196 21.16 2.68 -3.58
N PHE A 197 20.32 3.49 -4.21
CA PHE A 197 19.69 4.65 -3.60
C PHE A 197 18.17 4.58 -3.82
N THR A 198 17.44 4.07 -2.83
CA THR A 198 16.00 3.76 -2.96
C THR A 198 15.17 4.45 -1.87
N PRO A 199 13.90 4.84 -2.15
CA PRO A 199 13.05 5.49 -1.15
C PRO A 199 12.71 4.58 0.05
N ALA A 200 12.54 3.28 -0.19
CA ALA A 200 12.05 2.35 0.82
C ALA A 200 12.67 0.95 0.70
N GLY A 201 13.93 0.87 0.27
CA GLY A 201 14.68 -0.39 0.15
C GLY A 201 14.58 -1.06 -1.22
N GLN A 202 13.43 -0.98 -1.90
CA GLN A 202 13.27 -1.53 -3.25
C GLN A 202 13.52 -0.49 -4.35
N PRO A 203 14.17 -0.86 -5.47
CA PRO A 203 14.19 -0.04 -6.67
C PRO A 203 12.77 0.22 -7.17
N VAL A 204 12.47 1.48 -7.45
CA VAL A 204 11.13 1.92 -7.87
C VAL A 204 11.12 2.37 -9.33
N SER A 205 9.95 2.33 -9.97
CA SER A 205 9.73 2.98 -11.26
C SER A 205 9.97 4.48 -11.16
N MET A 206 10.68 5.03 -12.14
CA MET A 206 10.94 6.47 -12.23
C MET A 206 9.75 7.27 -12.77
N VAL A 207 8.70 6.60 -13.24
CA VAL A 207 7.55 7.24 -13.86
C VAL A 207 6.55 7.69 -12.79
N ASP A 208 6.11 8.94 -12.84
CA ASP A 208 4.93 9.39 -12.10
C ASP A 208 3.67 9.01 -12.91
N PHE A 209 2.89 8.06 -12.41
CA PHE A 209 1.70 7.58 -13.12
C PHE A 209 0.55 8.60 -13.16
N GLU A 210 0.53 9.58 -12.23
CA GLU A 210 -0.46 10.66 -12.26
C GLU A 210 -0.04 11.85 -13.12
N ARG A 211 1.26 11.99 -13.41
CA ARG A 211 1.81 13.03 -14.29
C ARG A 211 2.91 12.45 -15.20
N PRO A 212 2.60 11.46 -16.07
CA PRO A 212 3.64 10.76 -16.81
C PRO A 212 4.25 11.64 -17.90
N ASN A 213 5.57 11.74 -17.87
CA ASN A 213 6.34 12.40 -18.91
C ASN A 213 6.70 11.38 -20.00
N PHE A 214 5.88 11.29 -21.06
CA PHE A 214 6.11 10.37 -22.18
C PHE A 214 7.27 10.77 -23.10
N GLU A 215 7.74 12.01 -23.04
CA GLU A 215 8.97 12.40 -23.74
C GLU A 215 10.19 11.76 -23.08
N ARG A 216 10.22 11.73 -21.74
CA ARG A 216 11.27 11.10 -20.93
C ARG A 216 11.09 9.59 -20.83
N PHE A 217 9.85 9.11 -20.75
CA PHE A 217 9.50 7.71 -20.51
C PHE A 217 8.59 7.13 -21.61
N PRO A 218 8.98 7.16 -22.89
CA PRO A 218 8.09 6.79 -24.01
C PRO A 218 7.57 5.34 -23.94
N ARG A 219 8.35 4.40 -23.40
CA ARG A 219 7.96 2.99 -23.26
C ARG A 219 6.86 2.75 -22.23
N PHE A 220 6.60 3.71 -21.34
CA PHE A 220 5.53 3.58 -20.36
C PHE A 220 4.15 3.42 -21.02
N ALA A 221 3.97 3.98 -22.22
CA ALA A 221 2.75 3.79 -23.00
C ALA A 221 2.50 2.32 -23.37
N GLU A 222 3.56 1.51 -23.49
CA GLU A 222 3.42 0.06 -23.68
C GLU A 222 3.04 -0.62 -22.37
N ALA A 223 3.71 -0.30 -21.26
CA ALA A 223 3.40 -0.87 -19.94
C ALA A 223 1.92 -0.68 -19.56
N VAL A 224 1.36 0.51 -19.82
CA VAL A 224 -0.04 0.85 -19.52
C VAL A 224 -1.03 -0.09 -20.21
N LYS A 225 -0.72 -0.59 -21.42
CA LYS A 225 -1.63 -1.51 -22.15
C LYS A 225 -1.79 -2.87 -21.46
N HIS A 226 -0.80 -3.26 -20.67
CA HIS A 226 -0.77 -4.53 -19.93
C HIS A 226 -1.09 -4.34 -18.45
N ALA A 227 -1.30 -3.09 -18.02
CA ALA A 227 -1.59 -2.78 -16.63
C ALA A 227 -3.00 -3.21 -16.24
N ARG A 228 -3.12 -3.74 -15.03
CA ARG A 228 -4.40 -4.04 -14.38
C ARG A 228 -4.59 -3.16 -13.15
N THR A 229 -5.81 -2.72 -12.89
CA THR A 229 -6.11 -1.87 -11.72
C THR A 229 -7.34 -2.33 -10.95
N ALA A 230 -7.33 -2.08 -9.64
CA ALA A 230 -8.52 -2.17 -8.80
C ALA A 230 -8.47 -1.10 -7.70
N VAL A 231 -9.64 -0.61 -7.29
CA VAL A 231 -9.81 0.13 -6.05
C VAL A 231 -10.37 -0.84 -5.01
N LEU A 232 -9.68 -0.93 -3.89
CA LEU A 232 -10.05 -1.76 -2.74
C LEU A 232 -10.63 -0.86 -1.64
N GLU A 233 -11.72 -1.35 -1.06
CA GLU A 233 -12.44 -0.76 0.08
C GLU A 233 -12.08 -1.51 1.38
N PRO A 234 -12.46 -1.01 2.56
CA PRO A 234 -12.23 -1.71 3.83
C PRO A 234 -12.75 -3.15 3.83
N GLY A 235 -11.86 -4.10 4.11
CA GLY A 235 -12.10 -5.53 4.12
C GLY A 235 -11.74 -6.27 2.83
N ASP A 236 -11.47 -5.56 1.72
CA ASP A 236 -11.00 -6.17 0.49
C ASP A 236 -9.52 -6.53 0.55
N ALA A 237 -9.14 -7.61 -0.14
CA ALA A 237 -7.77 -8.04 -0.29
C ALA A 237 -7.35 -8.15 -1.75
N VAL A 238 -6.07 -7.95 -2.03
CA VAL A 238 -5.43 -8.28 -3.30
C VAL A 238 -4.29 -9.27 -3.04
N TYR A 239 -4.29 -10.35 -3.81
CA TYR A 239 -3.17 -11.29 -3.92
C TYR A 239 -2.27 -10.84 -5.06
N ILE A 240 -0.96 -10.75 -4.80
CA ILE A 240 0.09 -10.32 -5.73
C ILE A 240 1.24 -11.31 -5.67
#